data_AF-W7VZ30-F1
#
_entry.id   AF-W7VZ30-F1
#
_cell.length_a   1.000
_cell.length_b   1.000
_cell.length_c   1.000
_cell.angle_alpha   90.00
_cell.angle_beta   90.00
_cell.angle_gamma   90.00
#
_symmetry.space_group_name_H-M   'P 1'
#
loop_
_entity.id
_entity.type
_entity.pdbx_description
1 polymer ?
#
loop_
_entity_poly.entity_id
_entity_poly.type
_entity_poly.pdbx_seq_one_letter_code
_entity_poly.pdbx_strand_id
1 'polypeptide(L)'
;MAAPGFVREAMAAHAVYVPDQRHPVEVDAAQQAHLVQWLSKRLGAPLRVPALDGEGLRLVGGRLLPGEAGQARAQFMYEDAQGQRVTLYVSVLGSAAAPGASAPAAFQWRGDGPTHSFYWVDGRQGYALSADLPRARLQALATAVYRQLEAPAAQPGARGNPQPVGPAH
;
A
#
# COMPACT_ATOMS: atom_id res chain seq x y z
N MET A 1 -21.73 -7.69 5.71
CA MET A 1 -21.18 -7.93 4.36
C MET A 1 -19.88 -8.70 4.49
N ALA A 2 -19.62 -9.68 3.62
CA ALA A 2 -18.32 -10.35 3.58
C ALA A 2 -17.25 -9.38 3.06
N ALA A 3 -16.04 -9.42 3.63
CA ALA A 3 -14.96 -8.57 3.12
C ALA A 3 -14.56 -9.02 1.69
N PRO A 4 -14.09 -8.09 0.83
CA PRO A 4 -13.61 -8.42 -0.51
C PRO A 4 -12.56 -9.54 -0.52
N GLY A 5 -12.50 -10.32 -1.60
CA GLY A 5 -11.59 -11.47 -1.75
C GLY A 5 -10.13 -11.11 -1.45
N PHE A 6 -9.66 -9.95 -1.92
CA PHE A 6 -8.28 -9.48 -1.72
C PHE A 6 -7.88 -9.31 -0.25
N VAL A 7 -8.84 -9.07 0.65
CA VAL A 7 -8.55 -8.95 2.09
C VAL A 7 -8.16 -10.31 2.66
N ARG A 8 -8.86 -11.37 2.25
CA ARG A 8 -8.52 -12.75 2.64
C ARG A 8 -7.17 -13.16 2.04
N GLU A 9 -6.92 -12.81 0.78
CA GLU A 9 -5.62 -13.04 0.12
C GLU A 9 -4.48 -12.32 0.87
N ALA A 10 -4.71 -11.07 1.30
CA ALA A 10 -3.73 -10.29 2.04
C ALA A 10 -3.38 -10.90 3.41
N MET A 11 -4.38 -11.36 4.16
CA MET A 11 -4.17 -12.03 5.45
C MET A 11 -3.43 -13.35 5.29
N ALA A 12 -3.81 -14.16 4.30
CA ALA A 12 -3.11 -15.42 3.99
C ALA A 12 -1.64 -15.16 3.59
N ALA A 13 -1.40 -14.20 2.71
CA ALA A 13 -0.04 -13.83 2.31
C ALA A 13 0.79 -13.31 3.51
N HIS A 14 0.20 -12.52 4.40
CA HIS A 14 0.87 -12.07 5.61
C HIS A 14 1.34 -13.26 6.47
N ALA A 15 0.42 -14.17 6.79
CA ALA A 15 0.73 -15.34 7.62
C ALA A 15 1.80 -16.25 7.00
N VAL A 16 1.84 -16.37 5.67
CA VAL A 16 2.83 -17.20 4.96
C VAL A 16 4.23 -16.59 5.00
N TYR A 17 4.37 -15.27 4.78
CA TYR A 17 5.69 -14.67 4.54
C TYR A 17 6.31 -14.01 5.77
N VAL A 18 5.53 -13.62 6.76
CA VAL A 18 6.06 -13.02 8.00
C VAL A 18 7.07 -13.92 8.74
N PRO A 19 6.91 -15.25 8.81
CA PRO A 19 7.89 -16.11 9.47
C PRO A 19 9.23 -16.28 8.72
N ASP A 20 9.30 -15.99 7.41
CA ASP A 20 10.51 -16.22 6.61
C ASP A 20 11.55 -15.11 6.83
N GLN A 21 12.56 -15.38 7.63
CA GLN A 21 13.65 -14.44 7.90
C GLN A 21 14.73 -14.42 6.81
N ARG A 22 14.86 -15.48 5.99
CA ARG A 22 15.94 -15.61 5.01
C ARG A 22 15.58 -14.99 3.67
N HIS A 23 14.32 -15.12 3.25
CA HIS A 23 13.83 -14.56 1.99
C HIS A 23 12.54 -13.78 2.20
N PRO A 24 12.56 -12.71 3.03
CA PRO A 24 11.35 -11.98 3.39
C PRO A 24 10.66 -11.35 2.18
N VAL A 25 11.42 -11.01 1.13
CA VAL A 25 10.95 -10.34 -0.09
C VAL A 25 11.72 -10.79 -1.33
N GLU A 26 11.16 -10.53 -2.51
CA GLU A 26 11.82 -10.81 -3.80
C GLU A 26 12.75 -9.68 -4.22
N VAL A 27 12.36 -8.43 -3.96
CA VAL A 27 13.19 -7.24 -4.18
C VAL A 27 13.30 -6.48 -2.88
N ASP A 28 14.54 -6.28 -2.44
CA ASP A 28 14.90 -5.58 -1.20
C ASP A 28 14.67 -4.06 -1.27
N ALA A 29 14.46 -3.44 -0.12
CA ALA A 29 14.29 -1.99 0.02
C ALA A 29 15.48 -1.17 -0.54
N ALA A 30 16.70 -1.71 -0.55
CA ALA A 30 17.86 -1.07 -1.19
C ALA A 30 17.62 -0.78 -2.69
N GLN A 31 16.70 -1.50 -3.33
CA GLN A 31 16.31 -1.32 -4.72
C GLN A 31 14.86 -0.79 -4.86
N GLN A 32 14.40 0.03 -3.91
CA GLN A 32 13.01 0.52 -3.85
C GLN A 32 12.50 1.07 -5.19
N ALA A 33 13.31 1.87 -5.91
CA ALA A 33 12.90 2.43 -7.21
C ALA A 33 12.59 1.32 -8.23
N HIS A 34 13.43 0.28 -8.28
CA HIS A 34 13.23 -0.88 -9.14
C HIS A 34 12.02 -1.70 -8.69
N LEU A 35 11.87 -1.96 -7.38
CA LEU A 35 10.73 -2.67 -6.79
C LEU A 35 9.39 -2.03 -7.20
N VAL A 36 9.27 -0.71 -7.04
CA VAL A 36 8.06 0.04 -7.42
C VAL A 36 7.80 -0.04 -8.91
N GLN A 37 8.81 0.19 -9.74
CA GLN A 37 8.67 0.15 -11.19
C GLN A 37 8.24 -1.25 -11.66
N TRP A 38 8.88 -2.28 -11.15
CA TRP A 38 8.61 -3.67 -11.51
C TRP A 38 7.19 -4.09 -11.09
N LEU A 39 6.79 -3.86 -9.84
CA LEU A 39 5.45 -4.20 -9.38
C LEU A 39 4.36 -3.38 -10.09
N SER A 40 4.60 -2.09 -10.34
CA SER A 40 3.67 -1.26 -11.10
C SER A 40 3.42 -1.83 -12.50
N LYS A 41 4.49 -2.26 -13.18
CA LYS A 41 4.39 -2.92 -14.50
C LYS A 41 3.60 -4.23 -14.42
N ARG A 42 3.80 -5.03 -13.38
CA ARG A 42 3.11 -6.32 -13.20
C ARG A 42 1.62 -6.15 -12.89
N LEU A 43 1.26 -5.14 -12.11
CA LEU A 43 -0.13 -4.85 -11.75
C LEU A 43 -0.86 -4.02 -12.81
N GLY A 44 -0.14 -3.38 -13.73
CA GLY A 44 -0.72 -2.48 -14.73
C GLY A 44 -1.27 -1.17 -14.12
N ALA A 45 -0.79 -0.79 -12.93
CA ALA A 45 -1.20 0.40 -12.21
C ALA A 45 0.02 1.03 -11.50
N PRO A 46 0.12 2.37 -11.41
CA PRO A 46 1.21 3.01 -10.69
C PRO A 46 1.10 2.73 -9.19
N LEU A 47 2.13 2.13 -8.62
CA LEU A 47 2.23 1.89 -7.18
C LEU A 47 3.08 2.96 -6.51
N ARG A 48 2.80 3.15 -5.22
CA ARG A 48 3.62 3.95 -4.32
C ARG A 48 3.94 3.14 -3.08
N VAL A 49 5.12 3.39 -2.52
CA VAL A 49 5.57 2.81 -1.25
C VAL A 49 5.44 3.91 -0.19
N PRO A 50 4.50 3.78 0.76
CA PRO A 50 4.41 4.66 1.90
C PRO A 50 5.69 4.61 2.76
N ALA A 51 6.14 5.76 3.24
CA ALA A 51 7.19 5.85 4.25
C ALA A 51 6.57 5.66 5.62
N LEU A 52 7.03 4.67 6.39
CA LEU A 52 6.55 4.39 7.75
C LEU A 52 7.65 4.55 8.82
N ASP A 53 8.76 5.19 8.46
CA ASP A 53 9.90 5.42 9.34
C ASP A 53 9.52 6.29 10.55
N GLY A 54 8.62 7.26 10.35
CA GLY A 54 8.07 8.10 11.42
C GLY A 54 7.21 7.33 12.42
N GLU A 55 6.68 6.18 12.00
CA GLU A 55 5.96 5.22 12.81
C GLU A 55 6.88 4.11 13.32
N GLY A 56 8.19 4.17 13.06
CA GLY A 56 9.17 3.18 13.53
C GLY A 56 9.21 1.88 12.73
N LEU A 57 8.66 1.87 11.51
CA LEU A 57 8.66 0.74 10.59
C LEU A 57 9.53 1.06 9.38
N ARG A 58 10.56 0.25 9.14
CA ARG A 58 11.38 0.34 7.92
C ARG A 58 10.80 -0.55 6.83
N LEU A 59 10.90 -0.10 5.57
CA LEU A 59 10.63 -0.99 4.44
C LEU A 59 11.68 -2.11 4.40
N VAL A 60 11.23 -3.36 4.32
CA VAL A 60 12.07 -4.53 4.04
C VAL A 60 12.16 -4.76 2.53
N GLY A 61 11.05 -4.56 1.81
CA GLY A 61 10.99 -4.62 0.35
C GLY A 61 9.61 -5.08 -0.12
N GLY A 62 9.55 -5.80 -1.23
CA GLY A 62 8.28 -6.31 -1.73
C GLY A 62 8.37 -7.49 -2.67
N ARG A 63 7.18 -8.00 -3.01
CA ARG A 63 7.00 -9.22 -3.81
C ARG A 63 5.73 -9.17 -4.65
N LEU A 64 5.75 -9.92 -5.74
CA LEU A 64 4.61 -10.20 -6.59
C LEU A 64 3.89 -11.45 -6.07
N LEU A 65 2.57 -11.39 -6.02
CA LEU A 65 1.73 -12.47 -5.56
C LEU A 65 0.66 -12.80 -6.61
N PRO A 66 0.24 -14.07 -6.71
CA PRO A 66 -0.97 -14.41 -7.45
C PRO A 66 -2.21 -13.97 -6.67
N GLY A 67 -3.23 -13.55 -7.40
CA GLY A 67 -4.58 -13.32 -6.90
C GLY A 67 -5.61 -14.12 -7.70
N GLU A 68 -6.87 -14.02 -7.27
CA GLU A 68 -8.01 -14.69 -7.89
C GLU A 68 -8.10 -14.43 -9.40
N ALA A 69 -8.50 -15.47 -10.13
CA ALA A 69 -8.59 -15.47 -11.59
C ALA A 69 -7.30 -15.02 -12.32
N GLY A 70 -6.13 -15.32 -11.74
CA GLY A 70 -4.83 -15.07 -12.35
C GLY A 70 -4.38 -13.60 -12.30
N GLN A 71 -5.05 -12.76 -11.52
CA GLN A 71 -4.68 -11.35 -11.41
C GLN A 71 -3.42 -11.17 -10.56
N ALA A 72 -2.54 -10.26 -10.97
CA ALA A 72 -1.37 -9.89 -10.19
C ALA A 72 -1.74 -9.10 -8.92
N ARG A 73 -0.94 -9.30 -7.87
CA ARG A 73 -1.06 -8.67 -6.56
C ARG A 73 0.32 -8.27 -6.07
N ALA A 74 0.42 -7.18 -5.32
CA ALA A 74 1.68 -6.73 -4.76
C ALA A 74 1.62 -6.81 -3.23
N GLN A 75 2.75 -7.13 -2.61
CA GLN A 75 2.92 -7.00 -1.18
C GLN A 75 4.22 -6.25 -0.89
N PHE A 76 4.12 -5.21 -0.06
CA PHE A 76 5.25 -4.55 0.57
C PHE A 76 5.34 -5.00 2.03
N MET A 77 6.53 -5.32 2.50
CA MET A 77 6.78 -5.74 3.86
C MET A 77 7.57 -4.66 4.60
N TYR A 78 7.15 -4.39 5.83
CA TYR A 78 7.79 -3.47 6.76
C TYR A 78 8.11 -4.21 8.06
N GLU A 79 9.12 -3.73 8.77
CA GLU A 79 9.58 -4.33 10.01
C GLU A 79 9.98 -3.24 11.01
N ASP A 80 9.66 -3.42 12.29
CA ASP A 80 10.10 -2.50 13.34
C ASP A 80 11.45 -2.92 13.94
N ALA A 81 11.90 -2.21 14.98
CA ALA A 81 13.15 -2.53 15.67
C ALA A 81 13.08 -3.83 16.50
N GLN A 82 11.89 -4.34 16.80
CA GLN A 82 11.67 -5.61 17.51
C GLN A 82 11.50 -6.81 16.56
N GLY A 83 11.51 -6.57 15.24
CA GLY A 83 11.26 -7.61 14.23
C GLY A 83 9.78 -7.87 13.96
N GLN A 84 8.87 -7.05 14.51
CA GLN A 84 7.45 -7.15 14.20
C GLN A 84 7.21 -6.71 12.76
N ARG A 85 6.50 -7.53 12.00
CA ARG A 85 6.24 -7.29 10.59
C ARG A 85 4.83 -6.77 10.34
N VAL A 86 4.75 -5.87 9.37
CA VAL A 86 3.51 -5.30 8.82
C VAL A 86 3.58 -5.43 7.32
N THR A 87 2.49 -5.85 6.67
CA THR A 87 2.46 -5.95 5.20
C THR A 87 1.36 -5.08 4.61
N LEU A 88 1.71 -4.29 3.59
CA LEU A 88 0.75 -3.61 2.74
C LEU A 88 0.52 -4.43 1.47
N TYR A 89 -0.69 -4.92 1.31
CA TYR A 89 -1.13 -5.67 0.14
C TYR A 89 -1.92 -4.76 -0.80
N VAL A 90 -1.63 -4.84 -2.10
CA VAL A 90 -2.27 -4.03 -3.15
C VAL A 90 -2.86 -4.93 -4.23
N SER A 91 -4.11 -4.64 -4.57
CA SER A 91 -4.88 -5.31 -5.62
C SER A 91 -5.45 -4.27 -6.59
N VAL A 92 -5.48 -4.60 -7.88
CA VAL A 92 -6.20 -3.82 -8.90
C VAL A 92 -7.53 -4.51 -9.18
N LEU A 93 -8.62 -3.88 -8.78
CA LEU A 93 -9.99 -4.36 -8.92
C LEU A 93 -10.50 -4.12 -10.35
N GLY A 94 -11.34 -5.05 -10.81
CA GLY A 94 -12.14 -4.86 -12.02
C GLY A 94 -13.16 -3.73 -11.85
N SER A 95 -13.59 -3.11 -12.96
CA SER A 95 -14.47 -1.93 -12.95
C SER A 95 -15.80 -2.12 -12.20
N ALA A 96 -16.30 -3.35 -12.06
CA ALA A 96 -17.53 -3.65 -11.33
C ALA A 96 -17.38 -3.64 -9.79
N ALA A 97 -16.15 -3.72 -9.28
CA ALA A 97 -15.85 -3.79 -7.85
C ALA A 97 -15.27 -2.48 -7.28
N ALA A 98 -15.06 -1.46 -8.13
CA ALA A 98 -14.63 -0.15 -7.72
C ALA A 98 -15.83 0.66 -7.20
N PRO A 99 -15.77 1.22 -5.97
CA PRO A 99 -16.74 2.23 -5.55
C PRO A 99 -16.68 3.44 -6.50
N GLY A 100 -17.79 4.18 -6.62
CA GLY A 100 -17.81 5.41 -7.41
C GLY A 100 -16.69 6.36 -7.00
N ALA A 101 -16.07 7.03 -7.98
CA ALA A 101 -14.82 7.81 -7.84
C ALA A 101 -14.85 9.00 -6.85
N SER A 102 -15.93 9.19 -6.09
CA SER A 102 -16.09 10.26 -5.09
C SER A 102 -16.53 9.76 -3.71
N ALA A 103 -16.58 8.45 -3.47
CA ALA A 103 -16.84 7.93 -2.13
C ALA A 103 -15.56 8.01 -1.28
N PRO A 104 -15.59 8.59 -0.06
CA PRO A 104 -14.45 8.54 0.84
C PRO A 104 -14.10 7.09 1.16
N ALA A 105 -12.81 6.79 1.34
CA ALA A 105 -12.36 5.45 1.63
C ALA A 105 -12.95 4.97 2.97
N ALA A 106 -13.79 3.94 2.90
CA ALA A 106 -14.35 3.33 4.10
C ALA A 106 -13.34 2.35 4.70
N PHE A 107 -12.63 2.77 5.75
CA PHE A 107 -11.77 1.88 6.51
C PHE A 107 -12.59 0.78 7.17
N GLN A 108 -12.30 -0.45 6.79
CA GLN A 108 -12.92 -1.63 7.36
C GLN A 108 -11.88 -2.49 8.05
N TRP A 109 -12.31 -3.16 9.11
CA TRP A 109 -11.46 -4.05 9.90
C TRP A 109 -11.87 -5.50 9.69
N ARG A 110 -10.88 -6.38 9.59
CA ARG A 110 -11.06 -7.83 9.65
C ARG A 110 -10.00 -8.44 10.58
N GLY A 111 -10.40 -9.44 11.36
CA GLY A 111 -9.49 -10.23 12.17
C GLY A 111 -9.72 -11.71 11.91
N ASP A 112 -8.64 -12.49 11.90
CA ASP A 112 -8.66 -13.95 11.89
C ASP A 112 -7.47 -14.45 12.70
N GLY A 113 -7.74 -14.99 13.89
CA GLY A 113 -6.68 -15.35 14.85
C GLY A 113 -5.83 -14.14 15.27
N PRO A 114 -4.48 -14.24 15.28
CA PRO A 114 -3.60 -13.14 15.67
C PRO A 114 -3.49 -12.05 14.60
N THR A 115 -3.77 -12.39 13.34
CA THR A 115 -3.59 -11.49 12.21
C THR A 115 -4.82 -10.64 12.00
N HIS A 116 -4.59 -9.34 11.97
CA HIS A 116 -5.61 -8.34 11.73
C HIS A 116 -5.30 -7.54 10.49
N SER A 117 -6.33 -7.06 9.81
CA SER A 117 -6.21 -6.19 8.65
C SER A 117 -7.16 -5.00 8.71
N PHE A 118 -6.62 -3.82 8.41
CA PHE A 118 -7.41 -2.69 7.95
C PHE A 118 -7.37 -2.63 6.42
N TYR A 119 -8.50 -2.41 5.79
CA TYR A 119 -8.58 -2.35 4.33
C TYR A 119 -9.49 -1.23 3.85
N TRP A 120 -9.21 -0.76 2.65
CA TRP A 120 -10.00 0.24 1.94
C TRP A 120 -9.86 0.06 0.43
N VAL A 121 -10.71 0.74 -0.32
CA VAL A 121 -10.65 0.80 -1.78
C VAL A 121 -10.58 2.27 -2.17
N ASP A 122 -9.63 2.61 -3.03
CA ASP A 122 -9.47 3.93 -3.63
C ASP A 122 -9.41 3.78 -5.16
N GLY A 123 -10.44 4.32 -5.83
CA GLY A 123 -10.70 4.08 -7.24
C GLY A 123 -10.73 2.58 -7.56
N ARG A 124 -9.77 2.12 -8.37
CA ARG A 124 -9.62 0.72 -8.76
C ARG A 124 -8.63 -0.06 -7.89
N GLN A 125 -8.01 0.56 -6.90
CA GLN A 125 -6.99 -0.09 -6.08
C GLN A 125 -7.57 -0.47 -4.72
N GLY A 126 -7.52 -1.76 -4.39
CA GLY A 126 -7.83 -2.29 -3.06
C GLY A 126 -6.55 -2.43 -2.25
N TYR A 127 -6.55 -1.90 -1.03
CA TYR A 127 -5.42 -1.94 -0.11
C TYR A 127 -5.81 -2.67 1.16
N ALA A 128 -4.92 -3.53 1.65
CA ALA A 128 -5.06 -4.15 2.97
C ALA A 128 -3.73 -4.08 3.71
N LEU A 129 -3.75 -3.47 4.90
CA LEU A 129 -2.64 -3.42 5.82
C LEU A 129 -2.83 -4.48 6.91
N SER A 130 -1.95 -5.48 6.93
CA SER A 130 -2.06 -6.64 7.83
C SER A 130 -0.90 -6.69 8.81
N ALA A 131 -1.20 -7.03 10.07
CA ALA A 131 -0.21 -7.26 11.12
C ALA A 131 -0.79 -8.01 12.32
N ASP A 132 0.10 -8.65 13.08
CA ASP A 132 -0.18 -9.16 14.43
C ASP A 132 0.00 -8.03 15.47
N LEU A 133 -0.76 -6.94 15.31
CA LEU A 133 -0.69 -5.74 16.15
C LEU A 133 -2.04 -5.43 16.82
N PRO A 134 -2.05 -4.71 17.96
CA PRO A 134 -3.27 -4.18 18.54
C PRO A 134 -4.02 -3.30 17.54
N ARG A 135 -5.36 -3.42 17.51
CA ARG A 135 -6.24 -2.68 16.59
C ARG A 135 -5.91 -1.19 16.49
N ALA A 136 -5.78 -0.51 17.64
CA ALA A 136 -5.52 0.93 17.65
C ALA A 136 -4.23 1.31 16.92
N ARG A 137 -3.17 0.50 17.08
CA ARG A 137 -1.89 0.71 16.41
C ARG A 137 -2.02 0.48 14.91
N LEU A 138 -2.64 -0.63 14.50
CA LEU A 138 -2.83 -0.93 13.08
C LEU A 138 -3.74 0.11 12.38
N GLN A 139 -4.73 0.66 13.10
CA GLN A 139 -5.58 1.74 12.59
C GLN A 139 -4.78 3.02 12.34
N ALA A 140 -3.88 3.39 13.25
CA ALA A 140 -3.01 4.55 13.08
C ALA A 140 -2.09 4.39 11.86
N LEU A 141 -1.49 3.20 11.69
CA LEU A 141 -0.68 2.86 10.52
C LEU A 141 -1.49 2.91 9.21
N ALA A 142 -2.69 2.32 9.19
CA ALA A 142 -3.57 2.35 8.02
C ALA A 142 -3.96 3.79 7.64
N THR A 143 -4.20 4.64 8.63
CA THR A 143 -4.50 6.07 8.42
C THR A 143 -3.29 6.81 7.84
N ALA A 144 -2.09 6.54 8.35
CA ALA A 144 -0.85 7.14 7.83
C ALA A 144 -0.60 6.73 6.37
N VAL A 145 -0.71 5.43 6.07
CA VAL A 145 -0.58 4.90 4.70
C VAL A 145 -1.59 5.54 3.75
N TYR A 146 -2.86 5.58 4.13
CA TYR A 146 -3.93 6.15 3.31
C TYR A 146 -3.66 7.62 2.97
N ARG A 147 -3.30 8.45 3.94
CA ARG A 147 -2.98 9.87 3.69
C ARG A 147 -1.86 10.06 2.67
N GLN A 148 -0.82 9.23 2.72
CA GLN A 148 0.28 9.28 1.76
C GLN A 148 -0.14 8.80 0.36
N LEU A 149 -1.04 7.81 0.30
CA LEU A 149 -1.57 7.27 -0.96
C LEU A 149 -2.69 8.10 -1.57
N GLU A 150 -3.34 8.98 -0.80
CA GLU A 150 -4.28 9.97 -1.34
C GLU A 150 -3.59 11.26 -1.79
N ALA A 151 -2.53 11.67 -1.10
CA ALA A 151 -1.82 12.89 -1.45
C ALA A 151 -1.43 12.85 -2.94
N PRO A 152 -1.79 13.87 -3.75
CA PRO A 152 -1.32 13.94 -5.12
C PRO A 152 0.21 13.89 -5.09
N ALA A 153 0.82 13.07 -5.94
CA ALA A 153 2.27 13.03 -6.05
C ALA A 153 2.77 14.47 -6.21
N ALA A 154 3.53 14.97 -5.24
CA ALA A 154 4.01 16.34 -5.25
C ALA A 154 4.73 16.56 -6.58
N GLN A 155 4.14 17.35 -7.47
CA GLN A 155 4.76 17.71 -8.75
C GLN A 155 5.96 18.60 -8.43
N PRO A 156 7.20 18.20 -8.73
CA PRO A 156 8.30 19.13 -8.65
C PRO A 156 8.20 20.08 -9.84
N GLY A 157 7.73 21.30 -9.62
CA GLY A 157 7.92 22.41 -10.56
C GLY A 157 6.65 23.13 -11.03
N ALA A 158 6.08 23.97 -10.16
CA ALA A 158 5.38 25.17 -10.58
C ALA A 158 6.01 26.38 -9.87
N ARG A 159 7.30 26.65 -10.15
CA ARG A 159 7.83 28.00 -9.92
C ARG A 159 7.27 28.88 -11.03
N GLY A 160 6.39 29.79 -10.63
CA GLY A 160 5.76 30.75 -11.51
C GLY A 160 6.80 31.48 -12.37
N ASN A 161 6.48 31.59 -13.65
CA ASN A 161 7.20 32.44 -14.57
C ASN A 161 6.80 33.89 -14.25
N PRO A 162 7.69 34.77 -13.75
CA PRO A 162 7.34 36.18 -13.59
C PRO A 162 7.24 36.80 -14.99
N GLN A 163 6.04 37.23 -15.33
CA GLN A 163 5.74 37.99 -16.54
C GLN A 163 6.47 39.35 -16.46
N PRO A 164 7.29 39.75 -17.46
CA PRO A 164 7.90 41.07 -17.46
C PRO A 164 6.83 42.12 -17.75
N VAL A 165 6.57 42.99 -16.78
CA VAL A 165 5.82 44.24 -17.00
C VAL A 165 6.74 45.22 -17.72
N GLY A 166 6.51 45.42 -19.02
CA GLY A 166 7.16 46.48 -19.80
C GLY A 166 6.50 47.84 -19.48
N PRO A 167 7.28 48.95 -19.48
CA PRO A 167 6.78 50.23 -19.02
C PRO A 167 5.81 50.87 -20.02
N ALA A 168 4.82 51.59 -19.48
CA ALA A 168 3.91 52.45 -20.22
C ALA A 168 4.67 53.65 -20.81
N HIS A 169 4.40 53.93 -22.08
CA HIS A 169 4.67 55.21 -22.73
C HIS A 169 3.37 55.73 -23.34
#